data_AF-A0A929QXF9-F1
#
_entry.id   AF-A0A929QXF9-F1
#
_cell.length_a   1.000
_cell.length_b   1.000
_cell.length_c   1.000
_cell.angle_alpha   90.00
_cell.angle_beta   90.00
_cell.angle_gamma   90.00
#
_symmetry.space_group_name_H-M   'P 1'
#
loop_
_entity.id
_entity.type
_entity.pdbx_description
1 polymer ?
#
loop_
_entity_poly.entity_id
_entity_poly.type
_entity_poly.pdbx_seq_one_letter_code
_entity_poly.pdbx_strand_id
1 'polypeptide(L)'
;VPVVYTGPIDRYFDYEAGELSWRTLDFETEVVGVPDYQGCSVMNYSDESVPFTRVHEFAHLHPERARPGATNTVIMREYSRFATRGDEPYYPVASPADREVLEAYRELAAGEDRVLFGGRLGSYKYLDMHMAIASALNRADEVVAQWR
;
A
#
# COMPACT_ATOMS: atom_id res chain seq x y z
N VAL A 1 -25.96 -8.29 -6.99
CA VAL A 1 -25.71 -6.92 -6.50
C VAL A 1 -24.38 -6.49 -7.09
N PRO A 2 -24.25 -5.32 -7.74
CA PRO A 2 -22.97 -4.90 -8.29
C PRO A 2 -21.93 -4.69 -7.19
N VAL A 3 -20.68 -5.09 -7.44
CA VAL A 3 -19.59 -5.05 -6.45
C VAL A 3 -18.41 -4.25 -6.99
N VAL A 4 -17.92 -3.29 -6.20
CA VAL A 4 -16.60 -2.70 -6.41
C VAL A 4 -15.66 -3.36 -5.42
N TYR A 5 -14.75 -4.19 -5.92
CA TYR A 5 -13.80 -4.95 -5.11
C TYR A 5 -12.41 -4.33 -5.21
N THR A 6 -11.85 -3.95 -4.06
CA THR A 6 -10.54 -3.29 -3.95
C THR A 6 -9.52 -4.08 -3.14
N GLY A 7 -9.87 -5.30 -2.72
CA GLY A 7 -8.96 -6.25 -2.08
C GLY A 7 -8.03 -6.93 -3.09
N PRO A 8 -7.11 -7.80 -2.62
CA PRO A 8 -6.20 -8.52 -3.51
C PRO A 8 -6.96 -9.40 -4.50
N ILE A 9 -6.64 -9.26 -5.79
CA ILE A 9 -7.32 -9.97 -6.88
C ILE A 9 -7.10 -11.49 -6.81
N ASP A 10 -5.89 -11.90 -6.45
CA ASP A 10 -5.54 -13.31 -6.24
C ASP A 10 -6.32 -13.93 -5.08
N ARG A 11 -6.47 -13.19 -3.97
CA ARG A 11 -7.28 -13.63 -2.82
C ARG A 11 -8.75 -13.81 -3.17
N TYR A 12 -9.31 -12.99 -4.06
CA TYR A 12 -10.72 -13.08 -4.49
C TYR A 12 -11.02 -14.44 -5.12
N PHE A 13 -10.10 -14.92 -5.98
CA PHE A 13 -10.20 -16.20 -6.69
C PHE A 13 -9.51 -17.34 -5.93
N ASP A 14 -9.42 -17.26 -4.59
CA ASP A 14 -8.81 -18.28 -3.72
C ASP A 14 -7.42 -18.77 -4.18
N TYR A 15 -6.63 -17.88 -4.79
CA TYR A 15 -5.29 -18.12 -5.30
C TYR A 15 -5.19 -19.17 -6.43
N GLU A 16 -6.26 -19.40 -7.19
CA GLU A 16 -6.33 -20.49 -8.17
C GLU A 16 -5.30 -20.40 -9.32
N ALA A 17 -4.88 -19.19 -9.70
CA ALA A 17 -3.84 -18.95 -10.70
C ALA A 17 -2.44 -18.75 -10.11
N GLY A 18 -2.28 -18.94 -8.79
CA GLY A 18 -1.05 -18.70 -8.05
C GLY A 18 -1.08 -17.42 -7.21
N GLU A 19 -0.06 -17.21 -6.38
CA GLU A 19 0.02 -16.04 -5.49
C GLU A 19 0.78 -14.90 -6.16
N LEU A 20 0.22 -13.69 -6.11
CA LEU A 20 0.92 -12.49 -6.53
C LEU A 20 1.89 -12.05 -5.43
N SER A 21 3.14 -11.76 -5.77
CA SER A 21 4.13 -11.42 -4.75
C SER A 21 4.02 -9.94 -4.35
N TRP A 22 4.07 -9.69 -3.05
CA TRP A 22 3.98 -8.35 -2.46
C TRP A 22 5.14 -8.11 -1.49
N ARG A 23 5.55 -6.84 -1.37
CA ARG A 23 6.30 -6.36 -0.21
C ARG A 23 5.32 -5.87 0.84
N THR A 24 5.65 -6.12 2.10
CA THR A 24 4.98 -5.54 3.26
C THR A 24 5.98 -4.74 4.10
N LEU A 25 5.45 -4.02 5.08
CA LEU A 25 6.21 -3.19 6.01
C LEU A 25 5.84 -3.54 7.44
N ASP A 26 6.85 -3.75 8.28
CA ASP A 26 6.69 -3.76 9.74
C ASP A 26 7.09 -2.40 10.30
N PHE A 27 6.38 -1.96 11.33
CA PHE A 27 6.56 -0.65 11.93
C PHE A 27 6.86 -0.76 13.43
N GLU A 28 8.04 -0.31 13.83
CA GLU A 28 8.41 -0.20 15.24
C GLU A 28 8.21 1.25 15.68
N THR A 29 7.20 1.48 16.54
CA THR A 29 6.90 2.81 17.07
C THR A 29 7.55 3.02 18.42
N GLU A 30 8.22 4.15 18.60
CA GLU A 30 8.90 4.52 19.82
C GLU A 30 8.57 5.97 20.20
N VAL A 31 8.35 6.23 21.50
CA VAL A 31 8.32 7.58 22.06
C VAL A 31 9.70 7.88 22.65
N VAL A 32 10.42 8.83 22.05
CA VAL A 32 11.77 9.19 22.51
C VAL A 32 11.74 10.46 23.36
N GLY A 33 12.56 10.51 24.41
CA GLY A 33 12.61 11.59 25.41
C GLY A 33 13.29 12.88 24.95
N VAL A 34 13.18 13.22 23.67
CA VAL A 34 13.67 14.47 23.07
C VAL A 34 12.55 15.11 22.25
N PRO A 35 12.44 16.45 22.23
CA PRO A 35 11.37 17.12 21.49
C PRO A 35 11.47 17.00 19.97
N ASP A 36 12.69 16.79 19.47
CA ASP A 36 13.05 16.66 18.06
C ASP A 36 14.15 15.59 17.95
N TYR A 37 13.87 14.52 17.20
CA TYR A 37 14.78 13.37 17.09
C TYR A 37 15.72 13.50 15.89
N GLN A 38 15.21 13.94 14.74
CA GLN A 38 15.97 13.96 13.48
C GLN A 38 15.81 15.26 12.66
N GLY A 39 14.98 16.21 13.09
CA GLY A 39 14.82 17.51 12.43
C GLY A 39 14.11 17.48 11.07
N CYS A 40 13.54 16.34 10.67
CA CYS A 40 12.78 16.18 9.43
C CYS A 40 11.72 15.08 9.57
N SER A 41 10.70 15.11 8.70
CA SER A 41 9.59 14.14 8.77
C SER A 41 9.99 12.72 8.41
N VAL A 42 10.91 12.54 7.47
CA VAL A 42 11.37 11.25 7.01
C VAL A 42 12.87 11.30 6.75
N MET A 43 13.62 10.41 7.38
CA MET A 43 15.05 10.20 7.12
C MET A 43 15.27 8.80 6.57
N ASN A 44 15.87 8.70 5.39
CA ASN A 44 16.18 7.42 4.75
C ASN A 44 17.56 6.93 5.17
N TYR A 45 17.70 5.62 5.34
CA TYR A 45 18.96 4.96 5.67
C TYR A 45 19.30 3.97 4.56
N SER A 46 20.25 4.36 3.71
CA SER A 46 20.61 3.58 2.50
C SER A 46 21.78 2.60 2.72
N ASP A 47 22.34 2.57 3.93
CA ASP A 47 23.43 1.67 4.28
C ASP A 47 22.87 0.26 4.55
N GLU A 48 23.45 -0.75 3.91
CA GLU A 48 23.03 -2.15 4.04
C GLU A 48 23.17 -2.68 5.48
N SER A 49 24.08 -2.11 6.27
CA SER A 49 24.24 -2.47 7.68
C SER A 49 23.10 -1.98 8.58
N VAL A 50 22.23 -1.09 8.08
CA VAL A 50 21.08 -0.56 8.82
C VAL A 50 19.84 -1.41 8.51
N PRO A 51 19.20 -2.01 9.54
CA PRO A 51 18.14 -3.01 9.30
C PRO A 51 16.78 -2.42 8.86
N PHE A 52 16.56 -1.12 9.03
CA PHE A 52 15.33 -0.41 8.62
C PHE A 52 15.61 0.51 7.43
N THR A 53 14.58 0.77 6.62
CA THR A 53 14.70 1.59 5.40
C THR A 53 14.65 3.09 5.69
N ARG A 54 13.83 3.49 6.67
CA ARG A 54 13.65 4.89 7.05
C ARG A 54 13.09 5.03 8.46
N VAL A 55 13.24 6.23 9.02
CA VAL A 55 12.60 6.66 10.26
C VAL A 55 11.66 7.83 9.96
N HIS A 56 10.41 7.69 10.39
CA HIS A 56 9.41 8.74 10.35
C HIS A 56 9.37 9.46 11.68
N GLU A 57 9.42 10.80 11.69
CA GLU A 57 9.14 11.62 12.87
C GLU A 57 7.92 12.51 12.59
N PHE A 58 6.78 12.15 13.17
CA PHE A 58 5.47 12.71 12.79
C PHE A 58 5.30 14.18 13.17
N ALA A 59 6.08 14.68 14.15
CA ALA A 59 6.04 16.08 14.57
C ALA A 59 6.31 17.05 13.39
N HIS A 60 7.11 16.61 12.41
CA HIS A 60 7.51 17.41 11.26
C HIS A 60 6.57 17.29 10.05
N LEU A 61 5.55 16.42 10.09
CA LEU A 61 4.52 16.36 9.03
C LEU A 61 3.54 17.53 9.10
N HIS A 62 3.38 18.10 10.30
CA HIS A 62 2.46 19.19 10.59
C HIS A 62 3.18 20.31 11.36
N PRO A 63 4.17 20.99 10.75
CA PRO A 63 4.95 22.03 11.42
C PRO A 63 4.08 23.22 11.86
N GLU A 64 2.90 23.41 11.29
CA GLU A 64 1.92 24.40 11.73
C GLU A 64 1.37 24.13 13.14
N ARG A 65 1.44 22.87 13.61
CA ARG A 65 1.02 22.45 14.94
C ARG A 65 2.20 22.58 15.90
N ALA A 66 2.60 23.83 16.17
CA ALA A 66 3.70 24.13 17.07
C ALA A 66 3.57 23.35 18.38
N ARG A 67 4.69 22.78 18.86
CA ARG A 67 4.74 21.94 20.07
C ARG A 67 5.55 22.62 21.19
N PRO A 68 5.14 23.82 21.67
CA PRO A 68 5.88 24.53 22.70
C PRO A 68 5.94 23.70 23.98
N GLY A 69 7.13 23.59 24.58
CA GLY A 69 7.33 22.80 25.79
C GLY A 69 7.27 21.28 25.59
N ALA A 70 7.32 20.78 24.35
CA ALA A 70 7.50 19.35 24.11
C ALA A 70 8.78 18.86 24.79
N THR A 71 8.70 17.68 25.37
CA THR A 71 9.84 16.97 25.99
C THR A 71 10.10 15.63 25.31
N ASN A 72 9.27 15.26 24.32
CA ASN A 72 9.34 13.99 23.61
C ASN A 72 8.84 14.14 22.17
N THR A 73 9.01 13.10 21.37
CA THR A 73 8.48 12.97 20.01
C THR A 73 8.21 11.50 19.71
N VAL A 74 7.35 11.23 18.73
CA VAL A 74 7.03 9.86 18.29
C VAL A 74 7.76 9.60 16.99
N ILE A 75 8.54 8.53 16.97
CA ILE A 75 9.21 8.04 15.77
C ILE A 75 8.70 6.65 15.39
N MET A 76 8.87 6.31 14.11
CA MET A 76 8.54 4.99 13.60
C MET A 76 9.63 4.50 12.65
N ARG A 77 10.26 3.37 12.99
CA ARG A 77 11.21 2.68 12.12
C ARG A 77 10.46 1.73 11.20
N GLU A 78 10.77 1.77 9.91
CA GLU A 78 10.11 0.99 8.87
C GLU A 78 11.04 -0.15 8.40
N TYR A 79 10.55 -1.40 8.44
CA TYR A 79 11.28 -2.58 7.99
C TYR A 79 10.55 -3.21 6.81
N SER A 80 11.28 -3.48 5.72
CA SER A 80 10.69 -4.08 4.52
C SER A 80 10.96 -5.57 4.41
N ARG A 81 9.94 -6.36 4.11
CA ARG A 81 10.06 -7.80 3.82
C ARG A 81 9.05 -8.25 2.77
N PHE A 82 9.16 -9.51 2.33
CA PHE A 82 8.11 -10.12 1.53
C PHE A 82 6.87 -10.37 2.39
N ALA A 83 5.71 -10.11 1.81
CA ALA A 83 4.43 -10.41 2.43
C ALA A 83 4.14 -11.90 2.34
N THR A 84 3.56 -12.45 3.39
CA THR A 84 2.89 -13.75 3.43
C THR A 84 1.36 -13.53 3.40
N ARG A 85 0.57 -14.60 3.26
CA ARG A 85 -0.90 -14.50 3.19
C ARG A 85 -1.56 -13.81 4.40
N GLY A 86 -0.89 -13.78 5.55
CA GLY A 86 -1.39 -13.12 6.76
C GLY A 86 -1.02 -11.64 6.86
N ASP A 87 -0.18 -11.14 5.94
CA ASP A 87 0.33 -9.78 5.99
C ASP A 87 -0.50 -8.83 5.13
N GLU A 88 -0.48 -7.55 5.51
CA GLU A 88 -1.04 -6.49 4.67
C GLU A 88 -0.13 -6.27 3.45
N PRO A 89 -0.64 -6.39 2.21
CA PRO A 89 0.14 -6.12 1.01
C PRO A 89 0.34 -4.60 0.80
N TYR A 90 1.59 -4.14 0.79
CA TYR A 90 1.91 -2.73 0.58
C TYR A 90 2.31 -2.40 -0.85
N TYR A 91 3.30 -3.09 -1.42
CA TYR A 91 3.85 -2.78 -2.74
C TYR A 91 3.90 -4.02 -3.64
N PRO A 92 3.37 -3.97 -4.87
CA PRO A 92 3.51 -5.09 -5.79
C PRO A 92 4.97 -5.24 -6.20
N VAL A 93 5.49 -6.47 -6.23
CA VAL A 93 6.86 -6.77 -6.68
C VAL A 93 6.96 -6.67 -8.21
N ALA A 94 5.90 -7.07 -8.92
CA ALA A 94 5.79 -6.98 -10.38
C ALA A 94 6.93 -7.68 -11.14
N SER A 95 7.36 -8.84 -10.63
CA SER A 95 8.32 -9.72 -11.29
C SER A 95 7.75 -10.28 -12.61
N PRO A 96 8.60 -10.85 -13.50
CA PRO A 96 8.11 -11.52 -14.70
C PRO A 96 7.08 -12.62 -14.41
N ALA A 97 7.29 -13.41 -13.35
CA ALA A 97 6.34 -14.46 -12.93
C ALA A 97 5.00 -13.86 -12.47
N ASP A 98 5.03 -12.74 -11.73
CA ASP A 98 3.78 -12.08 -11.31
C ASP A 98 2.96 -11.57 -12.50
N ARG A 99 3.61 -11.21 -13.62
CA ARG A 99 2.90 -10.71 -14.81
C ARG A 99 2.09 -11.81 -15.48
N GLU A 100 2.62 -13.04 -15.51
CA GLU A 100 1.91 -14.21 -16.05
C GLU A 100 0.69 -14.55 -15.17
N VAL A 101 0.90 -14.59 -13.85
CA VAL A 101 -0.19 -14.82 -12.87
C VAL A 101 -1.25 -13.72 -12.93
N LEU A 102 -0.84 -12.46 -13.03
CA LEU A 102 -1.75 -11.33 -13.13
C LEU A 102 -2.61 -11.38 -14.39
N GLU A 103 -2.06 -11.83 -15.51
CA GLU A 103 -2.82 -11.94 -16.75
C GLU A 103 -3.92 -12.99 -16.64
N ALA A 104 -3.61 -14.15 -16.04
CA ALA A 104 -4.63 -15.16 -15.74
C ALA A 104 -5.75 -14.58 -14.85
N TYR A 105 -5.40 -13.80 -13.81
CA TYR A 105 -6.43 -13.14 -12.99
C TYR A 105 -7.24 -12.07 -13.72
N ARG A 106 -6.68 -11.40 -14.72
CA ARG A 106 -7.44 -10.46 -15.56
C ARG A 106 -8.47 -11.18 -16.42
N GLU A 107 -8.11 -12.34 -16.96
CA GLU A 107 -9.05 -13.18 -17.71
C GLU A 107 -10.19 -13.67 -16.81
N LEU A 108 -9.88 -14.13 -15.59
CA LEU A 108 -10.87 -14.53 -14.59
C LEU A 108 -11.78 -13.36 -14.19
N ALA A 109 -11.20 -12.19 -13.89
CA ALA A 109 -11.94 -10.98 -13.57
C ALA A 109 -12.84 -10.50 -14.70
N ALA A 110 -12.49 -10.74 -15.96
CA ALA A 110 -13.34 -10.41 -17.11
C ALA A 110 -14.57 -11.33 -17.22
N GLY A 111 -14.55 -12.51 -16.60
CA GLY A 111 -15.67 -13.44 -16.53
C GLY A 111 -16.69 -13.13 -15.42
N GLU A 112 -16.35 -12.25 -14.48
CA GLU A 112 -17.22 -11.89 -13.36
C GLU A 112 -18.32 -10.90 -13.78
N ASP A 113 -19.59 -11.26 -13.55
CA ASP A 113 -20.71 -10.37 -13.85
C ASP A 113 -20.88 -9.30 -12.77
N ARG A 114 -20.85 -8.02 -13.19
CA ARG A 114 -21.03 -6.84 -12.33
C ARG A 114 -20.07 -6.77 -11.14
N VAL A 115 -18.83 -7.25 -11.32
CA VAL A 115 -17.73 -7.01 -10.38
C VAL A 115 -16.69 -6.11 -11.04
N LEU A 116 -16.34 -5.01 -10.37
CA LEU A 116 -15.28 -4.10 -10.79
C LEU A 116 -14.10 -4.25 -9.83
N PHE A 117 -13.00 -4.78 -10.35
CA PHE A 117 -11.72 -4.82 -9.65
C PHE A 117 -11.00 -3.47 -9.80
N GLY A 118 -10.56 -2.90 -8.68
CA GLY A 118 -9.94 -1.57 -8.66
C GLY A 118 -8.98 -1.35 -7.49
N GLY A 119 -8.40 -0.16 -7.44
CA GLY A 119 -7.42 0.20 -6.41
C GLY A 119 -6.11 -0.57 -6.53
N ARG A 120 -5.21 -0.37 -5.56
CA ARG A 120 -3.87 -0.95 -5.56
C ARG A 120 -3.90 -2.48 -5.62
N LEU A 121 -4.70 -3.11 -4.76
CA LEU A 121 -4.72 -4.56 -4.56
C LEU A 121 -5.51 -5.27 -5.67
N GLY A 122 -6.68 -4.73 -6.01
CA GLY A 122 -7.53 -5.31 -7.06
C GLY A 122 -6.97 -5.18 -8.47
N SER A 123 -6.03 -4.24 -8.68
CA SER A 123 -5.36 -4.08 -9.99
C SER A 123 -3.90 -4.53 -10.03
N TYR A 124 -3.33 -4.91 -8.88
CA TYR A 124 -1.91 -5.21 -8.69
C TYR A 124 -0.99 -4.11 -9.27
N LYS A 125 -1.26 -2.86 -8.91
CA LYS A 125 -0.51 -1.69 -9.38
C LYS A 125 -0.09 -0.81 -8.21
N TYR A 126 1.13 -0.30 -8.26
CA TYR A 126 1.53 0.73 -7.31
C TYR A 126 0.82 2.04 -7.66
N LEU A 127 -0.03 2.50 -6.74
CA LEU A 127 -0.84 3.71 -6.89
C LEU A 127 -0.56 4.64 -5.72
N ASP A 128 -0.12 5.87 -6.02
CA ASP A 128 -0.20 7.01 -5.10
C ASP A 128 -1.66 7.41 -4.89
N MET A 129 -1.92 8.17 -3.83
CA MET A 129 -3.28 8.58 -3.44
C MET A 129 -4.02 9.27 -4.60
N HIS A 130 -3.39 10.22 -5.28
CA HIS A 130 -4.04 10.95 -6.39
C HIS A 130 -4.33 10.05 -7.61
N MET A 131 -3.47 9.07 -7.89
CA MET A 131 -3.70 8.10 -8.97
C MET A 131 -4.86 7.16 -8.63
N ALA A 132 -4.98 6.72 -7.37
CA ALA A 132 -6.11 5.92 -6.92
C ALA A 132 -7.43 6.68 -7.01
N ILE A 133 -7.46 7.96 -6.63
CA ILE A 133 -8.64 8.83 -6.75
C ILE A 133 -9.02 8.99 -8.23
N ALA A 134 -8.07 9.36 -9.09
CA ALA A 134 -8.33 9.52 -10.53
C ALA A 134 -8.83 8.22 -11.15
N SER A 135 -8.22 7.09 -10.80
CA SER A 135 -8.67 5.77 -11.25
C SER A 135 -10.10 5.48 -10.79
N ALA A 136 -10.44 5.73 -9.53
CA ALA A 136 -11.79 5.48 -9.02
C ALA A 136 -12.85 6.31 -9.74
N LEU A 137 -12.58 7.60 -9.98
CA LEU A 137 -13.49 8.49 -10.71
C LEU A 137 -13.73 7.99 -12.15
N ASN A 138 -12.65 7.70 -12.89
CA ASN A 138 -12.77 7.20 -14.26
C ASN A 138 -13.56 5.88 -14.32
N ARG A 139 -13.29 4.94 -13.40
CA ARG A 139 -13.99 3.64 -13.40
C ARG A 139 -15.45 3.76 -12.98
N ALA A 140 -15.80 4.73 -12.13
CA ALA A 140 -17.19 5.02 -11.80
C ALA A 140 -17.97 5.48 -13.04
N ASP A 141 -17.40 6.38 -13.84
CA ASP A 141 -18.04 6.91 -15.05
C ASP A 141 -18.10 5.87 -16.19
N GLU A 142 -17.02 5.12 -16.40
CA GLU A 142 -16.92 4.15 -17.50
C GLU A 142 -17.75 2.88 -17.29
N VAL A 143 -17.77 2.36 -16.05
CA VAL A 143 -18.31 1.02 -15.75
C VAL A 143 -19.53 1.10 -14.85
N VAL A 144 -19.39 1.71 -13.67
CA VAL A 144 -20.44 1.66 -12.66
C VAL A 144 -21.70 2.38 -13.13
N ALA A 145 -21.56 3.51 -13.84
CA ALA A 145 -22.68 4.25 -14.41
C ALA A 145 -23.49 3.45 -15.45
N GLN A 146 -22.92 2.38 -16.03
CA GLN A 146 -23.55 1.50 -17.02
C GLN A 146 -24.33 0.34 -16.38
N TRP A 147 -24.14 0.03 -15.10
CA TRP A 147 -24.78 -1.10 -14.40
C TRP A 147 -26.26 -0.88 -14.04
N ARG A 148 -26.93 0.03 -14.75
CA ARG A 148 -28.34 0.38 -14.56
C ARG A 148 -29.26 -0.84 -14.72
#